data_AF-A0A009HZT2-F1
#
_entry.id   AF-A0A009HZT2-F1
#
_cell.length_a   1.000
_cell.length_b   1.000
_cell.length_c   1.000
_cell.angle_alpha   90.00
_cell.angle_beta   90.00
_cell.angle_gamma   90.00
#
_symmetry.space_group_name_H-M   'P 1'
#
loop_
_entity.id
_entity.type
_entity.pdbx_description
1 polymer ?
#
loop_
_entity_poly.entity_id
_entity_poly.type
_entity_poly.pdbx_seq_one_letter_code
_entity_poly.pdbx_strand_id
1 'polypeptide(L)'
;MIHHIPNVLSKEQVQYFRNEMDKIEWVNGKVTAGTLSATVKRNQQLPEDHPLTHHLSNIILEALGTHPLFLSAAIPLDIIPPLFNRYENQESFGLHVDNSIRRIRGTNERLRTDLSCTLFLSEPEEYEGGDLVVEDTYGYHEVKLPAGDMILYPSTSLHEVTAITSGCRIASFFWVQSMVRDDAERHMLFNLDQTVQNLRMQLGDNHSEVIKLTNLYHNLMRKWAEL
;
A
#
# COMPACT_ATOMS: atom_id res chain seq x y z
N MET A 1 -6.21 -3.36 10.45
CA MET A 1 -6.50 -4.59 9.66
C MET A 1 -5.56 -4.69 8.47
N ILE A 2 -5.17 -5.90 8.05
CA ILE A 2 -4.28 -6.15 6.90
C ILE A 2 -5.10 -6.73 5.73
N HIS A 3 -4.92 -6.17 4.53
CA HIS A 3 -5.62 -6.61 3.32
C HIS A 3 -4.64 -6.94 2.19
N HIS A 4 -4.87 -8.07 1.53
CA HIS A 4 -4.26 -8.41 0.24
C HIS A 4 -5.17 -7.92 -0.90
N ILE A 5 -4.61 -7.11 -1.78
CA ILE A 5 -5.26 -6.54 -2.97
C ILE A 5 -4.60 -7.15 -4.20
N PRO A 6 -5.19 -8.18 -4.83
CA PRO A 6 -4.56 -8.88 -5.94
C PRO A 6 -4.70 -8.12 -7.26
N ASN A 7 -3.75 -8.30 -8.18
CA ASN A 7 -3.80 -7.79 -9.55
C ASN A 7 -4.02 -6.27 -9.65
N VAL A 8 -3.38 -5.48 -8.76
CA VAL A 8 -3.35 -4.02 -8.91
C VAL A 8 -2.65 -3.63 -10.22
N LEU A 9 -1.58 -4.37 -10.56
CA LEU A 9 -0.95 -4.31 -11.88
C LEU A 9 -0.99 -5.68 -12.54
N SER A 10 -1.19 -5.70 -13.86
CA SER A 10 -1.02 -6.92 -14.66
C SER A 10 0.45 -7.32 -14.74
N LYS A 11 0.74 -8.58 -15.11
CA LYS A 11 2.12 -9.06 -15.28
C LYS A 11 2.86 -8.30 -16.38
N GLU A 12 2.17 -7.88 -17.45
CA GLU A 12 2.74 -7.04 -18.50
C GLU A 12 3.12 -5.64 -17.98
N GLN A 13 2.27 -5.05 -17.14
CA GLN A 13 2.58 -3.77 -16.48
C GLN A 13 3.78 -3.93 -15.54
N VAL A 14 3.82 -4.99 -14.72
CA VAL A 14 4.98 -5.28 -13.85
C VAL A 14 6.27 -5.42 -14.67
N GLN A 15 6.23 -6.17 -15.78
CA GLN A 15 7.39 -6.31 -16.66
C GLN A 15 7.83 -4.98 -17.27
N TYR A 16 6.88 -4.14 -17.69
CA TYR A 16 7.17 -2.79 -18.15
C TYR A 16 7.86 -1.95 -17.07
N PHE A 17 7.34 -1.96 -15.84
CA PHE A 17 7.93 -1.25 -14.70
C PHE A 17 9.38 -1.67 -14.51
N ARG A 18 9.64 -2.98 -14.44
CA ARG A 18 10.98 -3.53 -14.27
C ARG A 18 11.93 -3.12 -15.39
N ASN A 19 11.49 -3.27 -16.64
CA ASN A 19 12.30 -2.89 -17.81
C ASN A 19 12.69 -1.41 -17.81
N GLU A 20 11.80 -0.51 -17.38
CA GLU A 20 12.13 0.91 -17.28
C GLU A 20 13.04 1.22 -16.09
N MET A 21 12.81 0.59 -14.94
CA MET A 21 13.64 0.79 -13.75
C MET A 21 15.07 0.27 -13.91
N ASP A 22 15.29 -0.77 -14.70
CA ASP A 22 16.61 -1.34 -14.99
C ASP A 22 17.52 -0.37 -15.77
N LYS A 23 16.94 0.68 -16.38
CA LYS A 23 17.67 1.70 -17.15
C LYS A 23 18.19 2.84 -16.29
N ILE A 24 17.77 2.93 -15.02
CA ILE A 24 18.03 4.07 -14.14
C ILE A 24 18.94 3.66 -12.99
N GLU A 25 19.82 4.57 -12.58
CA GLU A 25 20.66 4.37 -11.40
C GLU A 25 19.83 4.46 -10.12
N TRP A 26 19.96 3.44 -9.28
CA TRP A 26 19.34 3.39 -7.96
C TRP A 26 20.23 4.09 -6.94
N VAL A 27 19.64 4.91 -6.09
CA VAL A 27 20.34 5.68 -5.04
C VAL A 27 20.11 5.08 -3.66
N ASN A 28 20.91 5.49 -2.68
CA ASN A 28 20.75 5.03 -1.30
C ASN A 28 19.37 5.43 -0.73
N GLY A 29 18.58 4.45 -0.30
CA GLY A 29 17.20 4.67 0.15
C GLY A 29 17.05 5.31 1.53
N LYS A 30 18.13 5.57 2.26
CA LYS A 30 18.07 6.31 3.55
C LYS A 30 17.49 7.72 3.42
N VAL A 31 17.54 8.30 2.22
CA VAL A 31 17.08 9.69 1.95
C VAL A 31 15.59 9.90 2.22
N THR A 32 14.77 8.85 2.23
CA THR A 32 13.30 8.95 2.37
C THR A 32 12.78 8.52 3.75
N ALA A 33 13.66 8.00 4.60
CA ALA A 33 13.29 7.46 5.90
C ALA A 33 13.16 8.56 6.97
N GLY A 34 12.30 8.33 7.96
CA GLY A 34 12.32 9.12 9.19
C GLY A 34 13.66 9.02 9.91
N THR A 35 13.98 9.98 10.79
CA THR A 35 15.29 10.05 11.46
C THR A 35 15.67 8.77 12.20
N LEU A 36 14.70 8.13 12.87
CA LEU A 36 14.91 6.85 13.55
C LEU A 36 15.02 5.68 12.57
N SER A 37 14.06 5.55 11.64
CA SER A 37 14.02 4.45 10.68
C SER A 37 15.22 4.45 9.71
N ALA A 38 15.82 5.62 9.42
CA ALA A 38 17.03 5.74 8.61
C ALA A 38 18.25 5.02 9.20
N THR A 39 18.27 4.80 10.52
CA THR A 39 19.37 4.11 11.21
C THR A 39 19.36 2.60 10.95
N VAL A 40 18.19 2.03 10.72
CA VAL A 40 17.95 0.59 10.49
C VAL A 40 17.64 0.25 9.02
N LYS A 41 17.66 1.26 8.14
CA LYS A 41 17.39 1.10 6.71
C LYS A 41 18.67 0.91 5.91
N ARG A 42 18.77 -0.20 5.18
CA ARG A 42 19.82 -0.47 4.20
C ARG A 42 19.15 -1.01 2.94
N ASN A 43 18.86 -0.12 2.00
CA ASN A 43 18.27 -0.49 0.72
C ASN A 43 18.56 0.59 -0.33
N GLN A 44 17.98 0.40 -1.51
CA GLN A 44 18.10 1.31 -2.63
C GLN A 44 16.73 1.86 -3.02
N GLN A 45 16.70 3.02 -3.68
CA GLN A 45 15.49 3.64 -4.20
C GLN A 45 15.73 4.32 -5.54
N LEU A 46 14.68 4.42 -6.35
CA LEU A 46 14.71 5.38 -7.45
C LEU A 46 14.78 6.80 -6.88
N PRO A 47 15.51 7.73 -7.53
CA PRO A 47 15.51 9.11 -7.12
C PRO A 47 14.10 9.64 -7.12
N GLU A 48 13.75 10.25 -6.00
CA GLU A 48 12.41 10.71 -5.70
C GLU A 48 11.94 11.72 -6.78
N ASP A 49 12.88 12.50 -7.34
CA ASP A 49 12.69 13.52 -8.39
C ASP A 49 12.92 13.08 -9.81
N HIS A 50 13.18 11.79 -10.02
CA HIS A 50 13.33 11.28 -11.36
C HIS A 50 11.97 11.29 -12.10
N PRO A 51 11.91 11.76 -13.37
CA PRO A 51 10.68 11.73 -14.16
C PRO A 51 10.03 10.34 -14.27
N LEU A 52 10.85 9.28 -14.32
CA LEU A 52 10.36 7.89 -14.30
C LEU A 52 9.61 7.56 -13.00
N THR A 53 10.11 8.00 -11.84
CA THR A 53 9.43 7.77 -10.54
C THR A 53 8.02 8.36 -10.57
N HIS A 54 7.89 9.58 -11.07
CA HIS A 54 6.59 10.25 -11.24
C HIS A 54 5.68 9.52 -12.24
N HIS A 55 6.22 9.09 -13.38
CA HIS A 55 5.48 8.36 -14.41
C HIS A 55 4.90 7.03 -13.89
N LEU A 56 5.75 6.20 -13.28
CA LEU A 56 5.33 4.90 -12.75
C LEU A 56 4.38 5.05 -11.54
N SER A 57 4.58 6.10 -10.74
CA SER A 57 3.68 6.47 -9.65
C SER A 57 2.27 6.77 -10.17
N ASN A 58 2.15 7.55 -11.24
CA ASN A 58 0.84 7.90 -11.81
C ASN A 58 0.08 6.66 -12.31
N ILE A 59 0.77 5.70 -12.93
CA ILE A 59 0.15 4.44 -13.38
C ILE A 59 -0.44 3.66 -12.19
N ILE A 60 0.28 3.59 -11.06
CA ILE A 60 -0.24 2.94 -9.84
C ILE A 60 -1.46 3.70 -9.32
N LEU A 61 -1.40 5.04 -9.24
CA LEU A 61 -2.51 5.85 -8.75
C LEU A 61 -3.77 5.71 -9.63
N GLU A 62 -3.61 5.66 -10.95
CA GLU A 62 -4.71 5.41 -11.90
C GLU A 62 -5.34 4.03 -11.69
N ALA A 63 -4.51 2.99 -11.53
CA ALA A 63 -4.99 1.63 -11.26
C ALA A 63 -5.78 1.57 -9.94
N LEU A 64 -5.24 2.16 -8.87
CA LEU A 64 -5.90 2.19 -7.56
C LEU A 64 -7.19 3.01 -7.55
N GLY A 65 -7.24 4.11 -8.30
CA GLY A 65 -8.41 4.99 -8.42
C GLY A 65 -9.65 4.30 -9.00
N THR A 66 -9.49 3.13 -9.62
CA THR A 66 -10.58 2.33 -10.16
C THR A 66 -10.68 0.92 -9.54
N HIS A 67 -9.81 0.56 -8.59
CA HIS A 67 -9.76 -0.78 -8.02
C HIS A 67 -10.77 -0.96 -6.87
N PRO A 68 -11.89 -1.70 -7.04
CA PRO A 68 -13.00 -1.69 -6.09
C PRO A 68 -12.62 -2.11 -4.67
N LEU A 69 -11.81 -3.17 -4.54
CA LEU A 69 -11.37 -3.68 -3.23
C LEU A 69 -10.49 -2.67 -2.48
N PHE A 70 -9.63 -1.93 -3.19
CA PHE A 70 -8.79 -0.90 -2.58
C PHE A 70 -9.63 0.28 -2.12
N LEU A 71 -10.54 0.76 -2.96
CA LEU A 71 -11.43 1.88 -2.62
C LEU A 71 -12.30 1.55 -1.40
N SER A 72 -12.80 0.31 -1.32
CA SER A 72 -13.58 -0.19 -0.18
C SER A 72 -12.74 -0.32 1.10
N ALA A 73 -11.52 -0.85 1.01
CA ALA A 73 -10.67 -1.09 2.17
C ALA A 73 -9.97 0.17 2.69
N ALA A 74 -9.48 1.03 1.79
CA ALA A 74 -8.68 2.21 2.15
C ALA A 74 -9.52 3.47 2.33
N ILE A 75 -10.63 3.60 1.59
CA ILE A 75 -11.48 4.79 1.59
C ILE A 75 -10.61 6.07 1.43
N PRO A 76 -9.83 6.18 0.35
CA PRO A 76 -8.77 7.18 0.26
C PRO A 76 -9.33 8.60 0.19
N LEU A 77 -8.79 9.50 1.00
CA LEU A 77 -8.94 10.95 0.85
C LEU A 77 -7.81 11.50 -0.02
N ASP A 78 -6.58 11.14 0.31
CA ASP A 78 -5.38 11.54 -0.42
C ASP A 78 -4.25 10.52 -0.25
N ILE A 79 -3.28 10.51 -1.17
CA ILE A 79 -2.21 9.52 -1.25
C ILE A 79 -0.86 10.21 -1.38
N ILE A 80 0.08 9.85 -0.50
CA ILE A 80 1.48 10.22 -0.70
C ILE A 80 1.99 9.43 -1.92
N PRO A 81 2.52 10.09 -2.98
CA PRO A 81 2.84 9.40 -4.22
C PRO A 81 3.73 8.16 -4.04
N PRO A 82 3.42 7.04 -4.73
CA PRO A 82 4.27 5.87 -4.84
C PRO A 82 5.77 6.15 -5.01
N LEU A 83 6.56 5.52 -4.14
CA LEU A 83 8.02 5.45 -4.24
C LEU A 83 8.45 4.03 -4.51
N PHE A 84 9.64 3.85 -5.07
CA PHE A 84 10.15 2.53 -5.47
C PHE A 84 11.41 2.20 -4.69
N ASN A 85 11.46 1.00 -4.13
CA ASN A 85 12.62 0.47 -3.42
C ASN A 85 13.10 -0.85 -4.02
N ARG A 86 14.38 -1.11 -3.81
CA ARG A 86 15.06 -2.34 -4.18
C ARG A 86 15.90 -2.82 -3.01
N TYR A 87 15.89 -4.14 -2.79
CA TYR A 87 16.67 -4.82 -1.77
C TYR A 87 17.43 -5.99 -2.42
N GLU A 88 18.72 -6.06 -2.19
CA GLU A 88 19.62 -7.13 -2.64
C GLU A 88 20.83 -7.24 -1.70
N ASN A 89 21.67 -8.28 -1.80
CA ASN A 89 22.97 -8.31 -1.11
C ASN A 89 22.92 -8.03 0.41
N GLN A 90 22.06 -8.73 1.17
CA GLN A 90 21.87 -8.54 2.62
C GLN A 90 21.26 -7.18 3.02
N GLU A 91 20.74 -6.42 2.06
CA GLU A 91 19.91 -5.26 2.33
C GLU A 91 18.63 -5.67 3.06
N SER A 92 18.18 -4.77 3.93
CA SER A 92 17.06 -4.96 4.87
C SER A 92 16.53 -3.61 5.33
N PHE A 93 15.36 -3.63 5.95
CA PHE A 93 14.86 -2.49 6.70
C PHE A 93 14.33 -3.00 8.03
N GLY A 94 15.13 -2.84 9.09
CA GLY A 94 14.80 -3.38 10.41
C GLY A 94 13.54 -2.74 11.02
N LEU A 95 13.08 -3.35 12.10
CA LEU A 95 11.84 -3.00 12.80
C LEU A 95 11.67 -1.50 13.05
N HIS A 96 10.58 -0.94 12.55
CA HIS A 96 10.22 0.46 12.71
C HIS A 96 8.70 0.67 12.61
N VAL A 97 8.28 1.90 12.93
CA VAL A 97 6.94 2.41 12.63
C VAL A 97 7.09 3.59 11.68
N ASP A 98 6.10 3.81 10.83
CA ASP A 98 6.08 4.95 9.93
C ASP A 98 5.79 6.25 10.71
N ASN A 99 6.31 7.37 10.17
CA ASN A 99 5.99 8.69 10.72
C ASN A 99 4.51 9.00 10.52
N SER A 100 3.80 9.30 11.60
CA SER A 100 2.35 9.56 11.60
C SER A 100 1.90 10.70 10.69
N ILE A 101 2.78 11.67 10.42
CA ILE A 101 2.55 12.80 9.52
C ILE A 101 3.71 12.86 8.54
N ARG A 102 3.41 12.82 7.24
CA ARG A 102 4.41 12.94 6.18
C ARG A 102 4.04 14.06 5.22
N ARG A 103 5.05 14.71 4.65
CA ARG A 103 4.90 15.79 3.68
C ARG A 103 4.73 15.21 2.29
N ILE A 104 3.82 15.75 1.49
CA ILE A 104 3.77 15.41 0.06
C ILE A 104 4.97 16.05 -0.62
N ARG A 105 5.74 15.23 -1.31
CA ARG A 105 6.94 15.64 -2.04
C ARG A 105 6.58 16.75 -3.05
N GLY A 106 7.37 17.82 -3.06
CA GLY A 106 7.17 18.95 -3.99
C GLY A 106 6.07 19.95 -3.58
N THR A 107 5.31 19.70 -2.51
CA THR A 107 4.29 20.63 -1.98
C THR A 107 4.57 20.99 -0.53
N ASN A 108 3.83 21.91 0.09
CA ASN A 108 3.91 22.18 1.54
C ASN A 108 2.88 21.38 2.35
N GLU A 109 2.10 20.53 1.68
CA GLU A 109 1.01 19.78 2.30
C GLU A 109 1.53 18.61 3.12
N ARG A 110 0.77 18.23 4.14
CA ARG A 110 1.08 17.14 5.03
C ARG A 110 -0.13 16.24 5.17
N LEU A 111 0.10 14.94 5.07
CA LEU A 111 -0.92 13.93 5.22
C LEU A 111 -0.68 13.11 6.48
N ARG A 112 -1.78 12.71 7.11
CA ARG A 112 -1.82 11.68 8.13
C ARG A 112 -1.65 10.32 7.45
N THR A 113 -0.69 9.53 7.91
CA THR A 113 -0.46 8.18 7.35
C THR A 113 -1.35 7.18 8.08
N ASP A 114 -2.56 6.96 7.59
CA ASP A 114 -3.47 5.97 8.19
C ASP A 114 -3.06 4.56 7.78
N LEU A 115 -2.80 4.38 6.49
CA LEU A 115 -2.46 3.09 5.90
C LEU A 115 -1.14 3.17 5.13
N SER A 116 -0.34 2.12 5.27
CA SER A 116 0.85 1.85 4.48
C SER A 116 0.53 0.82 3.41
N CYS A 117 1.11 1.03 2.23
CA CYS A 117 0.92 0.18 1.07
C CYS A 117 2.26 -0.38 0.61
N THR A 118 2.27 -1.63 0.19
CA THR A 118 3.40 -2.22 -0.53
C THR A 118 2.88 -3.01 -1.72
N LEU A 119 3.19 -2.55 -2.92
CA LEU A 119 2.89 -3.22 -4.19
C LEU A 119 4.15 -3.96 -4.64
N PHE A 120 4.05 -5.28 -4.77
CA PHE A 120 5.17 -6.15 -5.10
C PHE A 120 5.47 -6.07 -6.61
N LEU A 121 6.74 -5.93 -6.99
CA LEU A 121 7.18 -5.87 -8.38
C LEU A 121 8.18 -6.97 -8.76
N SER A 122 8.52 -7.83 -7.80
CA SER A 122 9.29 -9.07 -7.97
C SER A 122 8.43 -10.25 -7.54
N GLU A 123 8.54 -11.37 -8.24
CA GLU A 123 7.85 -12.59 -7.83
C GLU A 123 8.48 -13.14 -6.53
N PRO A 124 7.69 -13.77 -5.65
CA PRO A 124 8.19 -14.25 -4.36
C PRO A 124 9.30 -15.31 -4.51
N GLU A 125 9.35 -16.03 -5.63
CA GLU A 125 10.39 -17.02 -5.93
C GLU A 125 11.68 -16.40 -6.50
N GLU A 126 11.70 -15.11 -6.87
CA GLU A 126 12.89 -14.43 -7.41
C GLU A 126 13.92 -14.04 -6.33
N TYR A 127 13.58 -14.17 -5.05
CA TYR A 127 14.44 -13.78 -3.93
C TYR A 127 14.20 -14.62 -2.68
N GLU A 128 15.25 -14.80 -1.89
CA GLU A 128 15.20 -15.43 -0.56
C GLU A 128 15.31 -14.38 0.55
N GLY A 129 14.54 -14.55 1.62
CA GLY A 129 14.29 -13.50 2.61
C GLY A 129 13.41 -12.39 2.03
N GLY A 130 13.58 -11.15 2.51
CA GLY A 130 12.83 -9.99 2.02
C GLY A 130 11.37 -9.96 2.40
N ASP A 131 10.97 -10.79 3.36
CA ASP A 131 9.62 -10.87 3.90
C ASP A 131 9.27 -9.52 4.52
N LEU A 132 8.10 -8.98 4.16
CA LEU A 132 7.51 -7.90 4.93
C LEU A 132 6.90 -8.53 6.17
N VAL A 133 7.48 -8.26 7.34
CA VAL A 133 6.96 -8.71 8.63
C VAL A 133 6.16 -7.57 9.23
N VAL A 134 4.87 -7.79 9.50
CA VAL A 134 3.99 -6.79 10.12
C VAL A 134 3.50 -7.32 11.46
N GLU A 135 3.72 -6.56 12.52
CA GLU A 135 3.23 -6.86 13.87
C GLU A 135 1.82 -6.31 14.07
N ASP A 136 0.94 -7.14 14.61
CA ASP A 136 -0.37 -6.75 15.11
C ASP A 136 -0.58 -7.19 16.58
N THR A 137 -1.78 -6.97 17.10
CA THR A 137 -2.14 -7.33 18.49
C THR A 137 -1.96 -8.82 18.81
N TYR A 138 -1.98 -9.71 17.81
CA TYR A 138 -1.97 -11.16 17.97
C TYR A 138 -0.67 -11.83 17.51
N GLY A 139 0.25 -11.10 16.86
CA GLY A 139 1.58 -11.59 16.54
C GLY A 139 2.18 -10.94 15.29
N TYR A 140 3.04 -11.71 14.62
CA TYR A 140 3.74 -11.29 13.40
C TYR A 140 3.16 -11.99 12.18
N HIS A 141 2.99 -11.24 11.10
CA HIS A 141 2.56 -11.74 9.80
C HIS A 141 3.68 -11.54 8.79
N GLU A 142 4.20 -12.64 8.25
CA GLU A 142 5.20 -12.62 7.18
C GLU A 142 4.51 -12.60 5.82
N VAL A 143 4.87 -11.64 4.97
CA VAL A 143 4.17 -11.39 3.72
C VAL A 143 5.14 -11.31 2.54
N LYS A 144 4.94 -12.23 1.59
CA LYS A 144 5.46 -12.18 0.22
C LYS A 144 4.31 -12.47 -0.74
N LEU A 145 3.99 -11.53 -1.61
CA LEU A 145 2.89 -11.65 -2.57
C LEU A 145 3.40 -11.75 -4.00
N PRO A 146 2.60 -12.31 -4.93
CA PRO A 146 2.89 -12.27 -6.36
C PRO A 146 3.15 -10.85 -6.88
N ALA A 147 4.00 -10.72 -7.88
CA ALA A 147 4.26 -9.42 -8.49
C ALA A 147 2.98 -8.86 -9.13
N GLY A 148 2.67 -7.59 -8.86
CA GLY A 148 1.41 -6.93 -9.24
C GLY A 148 0.36 -6.91 -8.14
N ASP A 149 0.55 -7.68 -7.07
CA ASP A 149 -0.32 -7.67 -5.90
C ASP A 149 0.18 -6.67 -4.85
N MET A 150 -0.74 -6.15 -4.05
CA MET A 150 -0.45 -5.19 -3.01
C MET A 150 -0.91 -5.70 -1.64
N ILE A 151 -0.16 -5.35 -0.61
CA ILE A 151 -0.61 -5.39 0.78
C ILE A 151 -0.92 -3.98 1.29
N LEU A 152 -2.02 -3.85 2.01
CA LEU A 152 -2.49 -2.65 2.69
C LEU A 152 -2.58 -2.95 4.20
N TYR A 153 -1.94 -2.13 5.04
CA TYR A 153 -1.89 -2.36 6.49
C TYR A 153 -1.82 -1.03 7.27
N PRO A 154 -2.14 -1.01 8.57
CA PRO A 154 -2.11 0.22 9.35
C PRO A 154 -0.67 0.72 9.49
N SER A 155 -0.44 2.01 9.24
CA SER A 155 0.89 2.62 9.37
C SER A 155 1.40 2.63 10.82
N THR A 156 0.51 2.38 11.78
CA THR A 156 0.81 2.23 13.22
C THR A 156 1.48 0.91 13.57
N SER A 157 1.49 -0.06 12.65
CA SER A 157 2.05 -1.39 12.88
C SER A 157 3.57 -1.32 12.87
N LEU A 158 4.22 -1.95 13.86
CA LEU A 158 5.65 -2.22 13.76
C LEU A 158 5.89 -3.17 12.60
N HIS A 159 6.86 -2.87 11.76
CA HIS A 159 7.14 -3.71 10.61
C HIS A 159 8.61 -3.64 10.19
N GLU A 160 9.03 -4.67 9.47
CA GLU A 160 10.36 -4.77 8.88
C GLU A 160 10.35 -5.46 7.53
N VAL A 161 11.43 -5.28 6.77
CA VAL A 161 11.76 -6.10 5.62
C VAL A 161 13.01 -6.91 5.99
N THR A 162 12.86 -8.23 6.09
CA THR A 162 13.96 -9.13 6.46
C THR A 162 15.09 -9.06 5.42
N ALA A 163 16.29 -9.47 5.82
CA ALA A 163 17.45 -9.39 4.94
C ALA A 163 17.29 -10.29 3.70
N ILE A 164 17.62 -9.74 2.53
CA ILE A 164 17.67 -10.53 1.29
C ILE A 164 18.95 -11.36 1.28
N THR A 165 18.82 -12.69 1.27
CA THR A 165 19.98 -13.60 1.22
C THR A 165 20.39 -13.95 -0.20
N SER A 166 19.45 -13.95 -1.13
CA SER A 166 19.66 -14.23 -2.56
C SER A 166 18.61 -13.52 -3.40
N GLY A 167 18.96 -13.20 -4.66
CA GLY A 167 18.05 -12.52 -5.59
C GLY A 167 17.85 -11.04 -5.28
N CYS A 168 16.75 -10.48 -5.78
CA CYS A 168 16.46 -9.06 -5.70
C CYS A 168 14.95 -8.81 -5.55
N ARG A 169 14.59 -8.06 -4.51
CA ARG A 169 13.21 -7.66 -4.23
C ARG A 169 13.00 -6.21 -4.65
N ILE A 170 12.11 -5.98 -5.61
CA ILE A 170 11.64 -4.66 -6.02
C ILE A 170 10.20 -4.49 -5.58
N ALA A 171 9.88 -3.33 -5.01
CA ALA A 171 8.51 -2.98 -4.66
C ALA A 171 8.25 -1.48 -4.80
N SER A 172 6.97 -1.14 -4.89
CA SER A 172 6.48 0.21 -4.68
C SER A 172 5.89 0.33 -3.27
N PHE A 173 6.13 1.44 -2.58
CA PHE A 173 5.62 1.72 -1.24
C PHE A 173 5.11 3.16 -1.13
N PHE A 174 4.04 3.34 -0.38
CA PHE A 174 3.38 4.64 -0.19
C PHE A 174 2.40 4.61 0.98
N TRP A 175 1.77 5.76 1.24
CA TRP A 175 0.83 5.94 2.34
C TRP A 175 -0.46 6.59 1.87
N VAL A 176 -1.55 6.24 2.54
CA VAL A 176 -2.88 6.75 2.29
C VAL A 176 -3.37 7.48 3.55
N GLN A 177 -3.88 8.70 3.36
CA GLN A 177 -4.80 9.30 4.31
C GLN A 177 -6.20 8.85 3.93
N SER A 178 -6.88 8.17 4.86
CA SER A 178 -8.26 7.75 4.67
C SER A 178 -9.22 8.88 5.02
N MET A 179 -10.37 8.93 4.34
CA MET A 179 -11.50 9.74 4.81
C MET A 179 -11.96 9.29 6.20
N VAL A 180 -11.76 8.02 6.56
CA VAL A 180 -12.14 7.47 7.87
C VAL A 180 -10.88 7.19 8.68
N ARG A 181 -10.62 8.05 9.68
CA ARG A 181 -9.42 8.01 10.51
C ARG A 181 -9.26 6.71 11.29
N ASP A 182 -10.32 6.28 11.97
CA ASP A 182 -10.28 5.11 12.86
C ASP A 182 -10.26 3.78 12.07
N ASP A 183 -9.34 2.87 12.44
CA ASP A 183 -9.19 1.58 11.76
C ASP A 183 -10.41 0.66 11.96
N ALA A 184 -11.04 0.68 13.13
CA ALA A 184 -12.19 -0.16 13.41
C ALA A 184 -13.43 0.35 12.66
N GLU A 185 -13.66 1.67 12.61
CA GLU A 185 -14.73 2.28 11.81
C GLU A 185 -14.57 1.98 10.31
N ARG A 186 -13.35 2.13 9.79
CA ARG A 186 -13.04 1.78 8.40
C ARG A 186 -13.23 0.29 8.12
N HIS A 187 -12.85 -0.58 9.05
CA HIS A 187 -13.07 -2.02 8.90
C HIS A 187 -14.56 -2.40 8.95
N MET A 188 -15.36 -1.74 9.79
CA MET A 188 -16.82 -1.92 9.81
C MET A 188 -17.46 -1.53 8.48
N LEU A 189 -17.04 -0.41 7.88
CA LEU A 189 -17.49 0.03 6.57
C LEU A 189 -17.12 -0.98 5.48
N PHE A 190 -15.88 -1.46 5.47
CA PHE A 190 -15.41 -2.48 4.53
C PHE A 190 -16.29 -3.74 4.59
N ASN A 191 -16.52 -4.30 5.79
CA ASN A 191 -17.34 -5.50 5.94
C ASN A 191 -18.79 -5.29 5.48
N LEU A 192 -19.36 -4.11 5.75
CA LEU A 192 -20.70 -3.75 5.28
C LEU A 192 -20.75 -3.65 3.76
N ASP A 193 -19.77 -3.00 3.12
CA ASP A 193 -19.71 -2.92 1.65
C ASP A 193 -19.56 -4.32 1.03
N GLN A 194 -18.64 -5.16 1.51
CA GLN A 194 -18.51 -6.53 1.01
C GLN A 194 -19.80 -7.34 1.15
N THR A 195 -20.53 -7.16 2.26
CA THR A 195 -21.85 -7.78 2.47
C THR A 195 -22.86 -7.28 1.43
N VAL A 196 -22.91 -5.98 1.17
CA VAL A 196 -23.78 -5.38 0.16
C VAL A 196 -23.43 -5.91 -1.24
N GLN A 197 -22.15 -5.93 -1.64
CA GLN A 197 -21.74 -6.45 -2.95
C GLN A 197 -22.15 -7.92 -3.14
N ASN A 198 -21.97 -8.75 -2.11
CA ASN A 198 -22.40 -10.15 -2.15
C ASN A 198 -23.93 -10.29 -2.34
N LEU A 199 -24.72 -9.49 -1.62
CA LEU A 199 -26.18 -9.51 -1.76
C LEU A 199 -26.64 -8.97 -3.12
N ARG A 200 -25.95 -7.97 -3.70
CA ARG A 200 -26.21 -7.47 -5.05
C ARG A 200 -26.06 -8.57 -6.10
N MET A 201 -25.00 -9.38 -5.99
CA MET A 201 -24.78 -10.51 -6.90
C MET A 201 -25.86 -11.59 -6.77
N GLN A 202 -26.33 -11.86 -5.55
CA GLN A 202 -27.30 -12.94 -5.30
C GLN A 202 -28.76 -12.54 -5.57
N LEU A 203 -29.14 -11.32 -5.20
CA LEU A 203 -30.55 -10.87 -5.17
C LEU A 203 -30.86 -9.78 -6.19
N GLY A 204 -29.84 -9.20 -6.82
CA GLY A 204 -29.95 -8.08 -7.74
C GLY A 204 -30.04 -6.72 -7.05
N ASP A 205 -29.70 -5.67 -7.81
CA ASP A 205 -29.59 -4.29 -7.31
C ASP A 205 -30.91 -3.68 -6.80
N ASN A 206 -32.05 -4.19 -7.27
CA ASN A 206 -33.38 -3.69 -6.91
C ASN A 206 -33.97 -4.34 -5.65
N HIS A 207 -33.27 -5.31 -5.04
CA HIS A 207 -33.77 -5.97 -3.84
C HIS A 207 -33.85 -4.97 -2.66
N SER A 208 -34.95 -5.00 -1.92
CA SER A 208 -35.23 -4.02 -0.85
C SER A 208 -34.13 -3.94 0.21
N GLU A 209 -33.59 -5.10 0.63
CA GLU A 209 -32.51 -5.15 1.63
C GLU A 209 -31.15 -4.66 1.10
N VAL A 210 -30.87 -4.83 -0.19
CA VAL A 210 -29.67 -4.26 -0.84
C VAL A 210 -29.73 -2.75 -0.78
N ILE A 211 -30.87 -2.17 -1.14
CA ILE A 211 -31.08 -0.71 -1.10
C ILE A 211 -30.95 -0.17 0.32
N LYS A 212 -31.55 -0.84 1.33
CA LYS A 212 -31.46 -0.43 2.74
C LYS A 212 -30.03 -0.46 3.28
N LEU A 213 -29.29 -1.53 3.03
CA LEU A 213 -27.91 -1.66 3.49
C LEU A 213 -26.97 -0.69 2.78
N THR A 214 -27.20 -0.44 1.48
CA THR A 214 -26.49 0.60 0.73
C THR A 214 -26.75 1.98 1.33
N ASN A 215 -28.00 2.28 1.70
CA ASN A 215 -28.34 3.53 2.40
C ASN A 215 -27.63 3.64 3.76
N LEU A 216 -27.60 2.55 4.55
CA LEU A 216 -26.89 2.50 5.82
C LEU A 216 -25.39 2.76 5.64
N TYR A 217 -24.74 2.10 4.68
CA TYR A 217 -23.33 2.32 4.35
C TYR A 217 -23.05 3.80 4.08
N HIS A 218 -23.84 4.44 3.20
CA HIS A 218 -23.63 5.85 2.89
C HIS A 218 -23.95 6.80 4.06
N ASN A 219 -24.86 6.44 4.97
CA ASN A 219 -25.09 7.21 6.19
C ASN A 219 -23.90 7.12 7.16
N LEU A 220 -23.30 5.93 7.33
CA LEU A 220 -22.10 5.74 8.15
C LEU A 220 -20.90 6.45 7.55
N MET A 221 -20.70 6.35 6.23
CA MET A 221 -19.71 7.13 5.50
C MET A 221 -19.84 8.63 5.77
N ARG A 222 -21.05 9.19 5.66
CA ARG A 222 -21.30 10.62 5.96
C ARG A 222 -21.07 10.99 7.43
N LYS A 223 -21.18 10.03 8.35
CA LYS A 223 -20.96 10.25 9.78
C LYS A 223 -19.47 10.25 10.15
N TRP A 224 -18.68 9.40 9.49
CA TRP A 224 -17.29 9.13 9.86
C TRP A 224 -16.26 9.79 8.94
N ALA A 225 -16.65 10.23 7.75
CA ALA A 225 -15.72 10.86 6.82
C ALA A 225 -15.24 12.24 7.30
N GLU A 226 -13.92 12.43 7.30
CA GLU A 226 -13.19 13.69 7.40
C GLU A 226 -12.65 14.03 5.99
N LEU A 227 -12.95 15.23 5.47
CA LEU A 227 -12.55 15.71 4.14
C LEU A 227 -11.67 16.96 4.24
#